data_AF-A0A8T5R446-F1
#
_entry.id   AF-A0A8T5R446-F1
#
_cell.length_a   1.000
_cell.length_b   1.000
_cell.length_c   1.000
_cell.angle_alpha   90.00
_cell.angle_beta   90.00
_cell.angle_gamma   90.00
#
_symmetry.space_group_name_H-M   'P 1'
#
loop_
_entity.id
_entity.type
_entity.pdbx_description
1 polymer ?
#
loop_
_entity_poly.entity_id
_entity_poly.type
_entity_poly.pdbx_seq_one_letter_code
_entity_poly.pdbx_strand_id
1 'polypeptide(L)' 'MESDEHGRIIVRPVAEGWDVVDEHETILLHGLPDENRAISEAEEIARRDDAEVEVIGLDGSTKEIRHLAGEGRTKGLD' A
#
# COMPACT_ATOMS: atom_id res chain seq x y z
N MET A 1 -13.18 21.57 -12.60
CA MET A 1 -12.55 20.83 -11.50
C MET A 1 -12.73 19.39 -11.88
N GLU A 2 -11.77 18.87 -12.63
CA GLU A 2 -11.77 17.49 -13.09
C GLU A 2 -10.76 16.74 -12.23
N SER A 3 -11.27 15.66 -11.61
CA SER A 3 -10.59 14.51 -11.04
C SER A 3 -9.50 14.75 -9.98
N ASP A 4 -9.92 14.83 -8.72
CA ASP A 4 -9.17 14.22 -7.62
C ASP A 4 -9.22 12.68 -7.81
N GLU A 5 -8.51 12.15 -8.80
CA GLU A 5 -8.28 10.71 -8.94
C GLU A 5 -7.05 10.38 -8.08
N HIS A 6 -7.32 10.07 -6.81
CA HIS A 6 -6.29 9.51 -5.95
C HIS A 6 -5.99 8.10 -6.46
N GLY A 7 -4.72 7.83 -6.78
CA GLY A 7 -4.30 6.51 -7.23
C GLY A 7 -4.59 5.43 -6.17
N ARG A 8 -4.63 4.17 -6.57
CA ARG A 8 -4.65 3.03 -5.63
C ARG A 8 -3.44 2.13 -5.78
N ILE A 9 -2.85 1.74 -4.66
CA ILE A 9 -1.79 0.74 -4.54
C ILE A 9 -2.39 -0.53 -3.93
N ILE A 10 -2.20 -1.66 -4.60
CA ILE A 10 -2.75 -2.96 -4.23
C ILE A 10 -1.60 -3.91 -3.88
N VAL A 11 -1.64 -4.45 -2.67
CA VAL A 11 -0.74 -5.52 -2.20
C VAL A 11 -1.46 -6.84 -2.39
N ARG A 12 -0.90 -7.76 -3.18
CA ARG A 12 -1.50 -9.06 -3.46
C ARG A 12 -0.51 -10.21 -3.31
N PRO A 13 -0.96 -11.39 -2.85
CA PRO A 13 -0.09 -12.54 -2.74
C PRO A 13 0.10 -13.18 -4.12
N VAL A 14 1.29 -13.68 -4.37
CA VAL A 14 1.67 -14.41 -5.59
C VAL A 14 2.38 -15.71 -5.21
N ALA A 15 2.64 -16.57 -6.20
CA ALA A 15 3.27 -17.88 -5.96
C ALA A 15 4.64 -17.76 -5.26
N GLU A 16 5.38 -16.68 -5.49
CA GLU A 16 6.73 -16.45 -4.96
C GLU A 16 6.78 -15.42 -3.82
N GLY A 17 5.64 -15.04 -3.23
CA GLY A 17 5.59 -14.06 -2.15
C GLY A 17 4.46 -13.05 -2.33
N TRP A 18 4.80 -11.77 -2.36
CA TRP A 18 3.86 -10.66 -2.42
C TRP A 18 4.26 -9.62 -3.46
N ASP A 19 3.28 -9.18 -4.24
CA ASP A 19 3.44 -8.13 -5.24
C ASP A 19 2.76 -6.86 -4.77
N VAL A 20 3.35 -5.73 -5.14
CA VAL A 20 2.75 -4.40 -5.02
C VAL A 20 2.46 -3.91 -6.43
N VAL A 21 1.20 -3.70 -6.74
CA VAL A 21 0.74 -3.21 -8.05
C VAL A 21 -0.04 -1.92 -7.88
N ASP A 22 -0.18 -1.12 -8.93
CA ASP A 22 -1.13 0.00 -8.94
C ASP A 22 -2.51 -0.44 -9.46
N GLU A 23 -3.47 0.49 -9.50
CA GLU A 23 -4.83 0.26 -9.99
C GLU A 23 -4.91 -0.20 -11.45
N HIS A 24 -3.91 0.13 -12.26
CA HIS A 24 -3.77 -0.34 -13.64
C HIS A 24 -3.07 -1.71 -13.74
N GLU A 25 -2.88 -2.40 -12.62
CA GLU A 25 -2.18 -3.68 -12.49
C GLU A 25 -0.71 -3.64 -12.95
N THR A 26 -0.08 -2.46 -12.97
CA THR A 26 1.36 -2.34 -13.23
C THR A 26 2.10 -2.80 -11.99
N ILE A 27 3.04 -3.73 -12.18
CA ILE A 27 3.86 -4.25 -11.09
C ILE A 27 4.89 -3.20 -10.68
N LEU A 28 4.75 -2.66 -9.47
CA LEU A 28 5.68 -1.72 -8.86
C LEU A 28 6.80 -2.47 -8.14
N LEU A 29 6.44 -3.51 -7.39
CA LEU A 29 7.37 -4.40 -6.69
C LEU A 29 6.87 -5.85 -6.82
N HIS A 30 7.81 -6.79 -6.97
CA HIS A 30 7.51 -8.20 -7.20
C HIS A 30 8.25 -9.11 -6.21
N GLY A 31 7.59 -10.18 -5.77
CA GLY A 31 8.24 -11.27 -5.03
C GLY A 31 8.77 -10.85 -3.66
N LEU A 32 8.06 -9.96 -2.96
CA LEU A 32 8.42 -9.58 -1.60
C LEU A 32 8.19 -10.77 -0.65
N PRO A 33 9.12 -11.00 0.31
CA PRO A 33 9.18 -12.25 1.07
C PRO A 33 8.00 -12.45 2.03
N ASP A 34 7.33 -11.37 2.44
CA ASP A 34 6.25 -11.40 3.42
C ASP A 34 5.28 -10.22 3.26
N GLU A 35 4.04 -10.42 3.74
CA GLU A 35 2.93 -9.46 3.66
C GLU A 35 3.33 -8.12 4.28
N ASN A 36 3.99 -8.13 5.45
CA ASN A 36 4.36 -6.90 6.16
C ASN A 36 5.36 -6.06 5.37
N ARG A 37 6.33 -6.69 4.70
CA ARG A 37 7.25 -5.98 3.83
C ARG A 37 6.51 -5.34 2.65
N ALA A 38 5.61 -6.08 2.02
CA ALA A 38 4.80 -5.57 0.91
C ALA A 38 3.90 -4.40 1.31
N ILE A 39 3.26 -4.48 2.49
CA ILE A 39 2.48 -3.38 3.06
C ILE A 39 3.36 -2.17 3.31
N SER A 40 4.52 -2.34 3.95
CA SER A 40 5.42 -1.22 4.28
C SER A 40 5.86 -0.48 3.01
N GLU A 41 6.26 -1.20 1.96
CA GLU A 41 6.67 -0.59 0.70
C GLU A 41 5.48 0.07 -0.01
N ALA A 42 4.31 -0.57 -0.01
CA ALA A 42 3.08 0.00 -0.57
C ALA A 42 2.66 1.29 0.14
N GLU A 43 2.78 1.37 1.47
CA GLU A 43 2.51 2.59 2.24
C GLU A 43 3.50 3.72 1.91
N GLU A 44 4.78 3.40 1.68
CA GLU A 44 5.77 4.40 1.27
C GLU A 44 5.49 4.96 -0.13
N ILE A 45 5.07 4.12 -1.07
CA ILE A 45 4.64 4.53 -2.41
C ILE A 45 3.35 5.36 -2.31
N ALA A 46 2.34 4.82 -1.62
CA ALA A 46 1.05 5.46 -1.48
C ALA A 46 1.15 6.86 -0.85
N ARG A 47 2.04 7.05 0.12
CA ARG A 47 2.30 8.38 0.70
C ARG A 47 2.86 9.39 -0.30
N ARG A 48 3.70 8.94 -1.24
CA ARG A 48 4.34 9.83 -2.23
C ARG A 48 3.37 10.24 -3.33
N ASP A 49 2.50 9.32 -3.71
CA ASP A 49 1.53 9.47 -4.79
C ASP A 49 0.14 9.89 -4.28
N ASP A 50 0.00 10.14 -2.97
CA ASP A 50 -1.26 10.45 -2.28
C ASP A 50 -2.37 9.44 -2.62
N ALA A 51 -1.98 8.16 -2.65
CA ALA A 51 -2.78 7.03 -3.05
C ALA A 51 -3.31 6.22 -1.84
N GLU A 52 -4.35 5.42 -2.06
CA GLU A 52 -4.89 4.49 -1.06
C GLU A 52 -4.17 3.13 -1.12
N VAL A 53 -4.06 2.43 0.02
CA VAL A 53 -3.49 1.08 0.08
C VAL A 53 -4.58 0.04 0.32
N GLU A 54 -4.70 -0.90 -0.62
CA GLU A 54 -5.56 -2.07 -0.54
C GLU A 54 -4.70 -3.33 -0.38
N VAL A 55 -5.05 -4.22 0.55
CA VAL A 55 -4.32 -5.47 0.78
C VAL A 55 -5.24 -6.65 0.56
N ILE A 56 -4.87 -7.52 -0.38
CA ILE A 56 -5.55 -8.77 -0.65
C ILE A 56 -4.87 -9.86 0.18
N GLY A 57 -5.58 -10.51 1.09
CA GLY A 57 -5.04 -11.63 1.85
C GLY A 57 -4.94 -12.91 1.00
N LEU A 58 -4.15 -13.89 1.46
CA LEU A 58 -4.03 -15.23 0.86
C LEU A 58 -5.38 -15.98 0.73
N ASP A 59 -6.32 -15.66 1.61
CA ASP A 59 -7.68 -16.22 1.63
C ASP A 59 -8.62 -15.53 0.61
N GLY A 60 -8.14 -14.52 -0.12
CA GLY A 60 -8.94 -13.68 -1.00
C GLY A 60 -9.72 -12.58 -0.25
N SER A 61 -9.55 -12.48 1.06
CA SER A 61 -10.12 -11.42 1.88
C SER A 61 -9.41 -10.09 1.62
N THR A 62 -10.13 -9.06 1.20
CA THR A 62 -9.59 -7.70 1.04
C THR A 62 -9.62 -6.93 2.36
N LYS A 63 -8.52 -6.26 2.69
CA LYS A 63 -8.36 -5.36 3.82
C LYS A 63 -7.95 -4.00 3.30
N GLU A 64 -8.83 -3.01 3.48
CA GLU A 64 -8.47 -1.62 3.27
C GLU A 64 -7.65 -1.14 4.47
N ILE A 65 -6.42 -0.73 4.22
CA ILE A 65 -5.60 -0.09 5.26
C ILE A 65 -5.94 1.39 5.21
N ARG A 66 -6.78 1.84 6.15
CA ARG A 66 -7.00 3.27 6.37
C ARG A 66 -5.66 3.92 6.71
N HIS A 67 -5.13 4.71 5.80
CA HIS A 67 -3.99 5.58 6.07
C HIS A 67 -4.46 6.64 7.08
N LEU A 68 -4.02 6.52 8.34
CA LEU A 68 -4.09 7.62 9.29
C LEU A 68 -3.13 8.68 8.78
N ALA A 69 -3.64 9.61 7.97
CA ALA A 69 -2.90 10.75 7.50
C ALA A 69 -2.21 11.45 8.69
N GLY A 70 -0.88 11.36 8.74
CA GLY A 70 -0.02 12.36 9.36
C GLY A 70 -0.25 12.73 10.83
N GLU A 71 -0.31 11.77 11.77
CA GLU A 71 0.02 12.06 13.19
C GLU A 71 1.43 11.58 13.56
N GLY A 72 2.41 12.00 12.77
CA GLY A 72 3.76 12.24 13.26
C GLY A 72 3.79 13.49 14.14
N ARG A 73 3.12 13.46 15.30
CA ARG A 73 3.47 14.36 16.39
C ARG A 73 4.88 14.01 16.85
N THR A 74 5.88 14.72 16.34
CA THR A 74 7.13 14.87 17.10
C THR A 74 6.81 15.78 18.29
N LYS A 75 6.35 15.21 19.39
CA LYS A 75 6.59 15.74 20.74
C LYS A 75 7.62 14.79 21.33
N GLY A 76 8.90 15.14 21.44
CA GLY A 76 9.40 16.14 22.37
C GLY A 76 9.68 15.44 23.71
N LEU A 77 10.94 15.12 23.98
CA LEU A 77 11.49 14.67 25.25
C LEU A 77 12.93 15.24 25.27
N ASP A 78 13.42 15.97 26.25
CA ASP A 78 13.17 15.89 27.71
C ASP A 78 12.99 14.47 28.23
#